data_AF-A0A954R4C5-F1
#
_entry.id   AF-A0A954R4C5-F1
#
_cell.length_a   1.000
_cell.length_b   1.000
_cell.length_c   1.000
_cell.angle_alpha   90.00
_cell.angle_beta   90.00
_cell.angle_gamma   90.00
#
_symmetry.space_group_name_H-M   'P 1'
#
loop_
_entity.id
_entity.type
_entity.pdbx_description
1 polymer ?
#
loop_
_entity_poly.entity_id
_entity_poly.type
_entity_poly.pdbx_seq_one_letter_code
_entity_poly.pdbx_strand_id
1 'polypeptide(L)'
;MSSDMLTSAKSTLTPWHPTADQPWNMQRVIHLHRRAGFGANWPEIQRDLQSGSEAAIDRALRPVADRTAEEFEQLSAVIGSAAVAAN
;
A
#
# COMPACT_ATOMS: atom_id res chain seq x y z
N MET A 1 23.43 2.95 27.57
CA MET A 1 23.51 3.51 26.21
C MET A 1 22.12 3.41 25.62
N SER A 2 21.39 4.53 25.59
CA SER A 2 19.94 4.62 25.40
C SER A 2 19.47 4.14 24.04
N SER A 3 18.49 3.24 24.06
CA SER A 3 17.73 2.72 22.92
C SER A 3 16.66 3.70 22.39
N ASP A 4 16.86 5.02 22.60
CA ASP A 4 15.90 6.09 22.29
C ASP A 4 16.29 6.92 21.05
N MET A 5 17.42 6.62 20.40
CA MET A 5 17.95 7.46 19.31
C MET A 5 17.46 7.09 17.90
N LEU A 6 16.59 6.10 17.72
CA LEU A 6 16.19 5.62 16.38
C LEU A 6 14.78 6.00 15.91
N THR A 7 13.87 6.55 16.73
CA THR A 7 12.49 6.75 16.25
C THR A 7 11.84 8.04 16.75
N SER A 8 12.51 9.18 16.62
CA SER A 8 11.87 10.49 16.75
C SER A 8 12.18 11.39 15.56
N ALA A 9 11.88 10.90 14.36
CA ALA A 9 11.56 11.78 13.24
C ALA A 9 10.03 11.88 13.18
N LYS A 10 9.42 12.63 14.12
CA LYS A 10 8.03 13.07 13.95
C LYS A 10 8.02 13.91 12.68
N SER A 11 7.43 13.39 11.61
CA SER A 11 7.37 14.06 10.32
C SER A 11 6.74 15.44 10.49
N THR A 12 7.40 16.48 10.00
CA THR A 12 6.91 17.88 9.97
C THR A 12 5.73 18.09 9.03
N LEU A 13 5.30 17.02 8.35
CA LEU A 13 4.17 17.03 7.42
C LEU A 13 2.87 16.79 8.19
N THR A 14 1.92 17.70 8.01
CA THR A 14 0.54 17.50 8.46
C THR A 14 -0.16 16.48 7.55
N PRO A 15 -0.84 15.46 8.10
CA PRO A 15 -1.66 14.55 7.30
C PRO A 15 -2.69 15.32 6.47
N TRP A 16 -2.87 14.90 5.22
CA TRP A 16 -3.91 15.46 4.37
C TRP A 16 -5.30 14.94 4.81
N HIS A 17 -6.28 15.84 4.86
CA HIS A 17 -7.68 15.49 5.11
C HIS A 17 -8.59 16.03 3.99
N PRO A 18 -9.62 15.27 3.58
CA PRO A 18 -10.63 15.76 2.66
C PRO A 18 -11.31 17.02 3.18
N THR A 19 -11.60 17.96 2.29
CA THR A 19 -12.36 19.18 2.58
C THR A 19 -13.65 19.21 1.78
N ALA A 20 -14.53 20.17 2.03
CA ALA A 20 -15.75 20.34 1.23
C ALA A 20 -15.44 20.54 -0.26
N ASP A 21 -14.40 21.31 -0.60
CA ASP A 21 -13.94 21.52 -1.98
C ASP A 21 -13.19 20.31 -2.54
N GLN A 22 -12.68 19.45 -1.66
CA GLN A 22 -11.88 18.28 -2.01
C GLN A 22 -12.38 17.02 -1.28
N PRO A 23 -13.62 16.58 -1.56
CA PRO A 23 -14.26 15.53 -0.76
C PRO A 23 -13.65 14.16 -1.04
N TRP A 24 -13.70 13.27 -0.06
CA TRP A 24 -13.39 11.87 -0.30
C TRP A 24 -14.40 11.27 -1.26
N ASN A 25 -13.94 10.78 -2.41
CA ASN A 25 -14.80 10.25 -3.47
C ASN A 25 -14.09 9.11 -4.21
N MET A 26 -14.83 8.42 -5.07
CA MET A 26 -14.32 7.27 -5.81
C MET A 26 -13.08 7.59 -6.66
N GLN A 27 -13.02 8.79 -7.25
CA GLN A 27 -11.87 9.21 -8.05
C GLN A 27 -10.59 9.29 -7.20
N ARG A 28 -10.69 9.82 -5.97
CA ARG A 28 -9.57 9.87 -5.01
C ARG A 28 -9.19 8.48 -4.50
N VAL A 29 -10.14 7.60 -4.24
CA VAL A 29 -9.87 6.20 -3.88
C VAL A 29 -9.07 5.50 -4.98
N ILE A 30 -9.51 5.61 -6.24
CA ILE A 30 -8.79 5.04 -7.39
C ILE A 30 -7.41 5.67 -7.54
N HIS A 31 -7.30 6.99 -7.35
CA HIS A 31 -6.02 7.68 -7.43
C HIS A 31 -5.03 7.16 -6.38
N LEU A 32 -5.47 7.00 -5.13
CA LEU A 32 -4.65 6.44 -4.05
C LEU A 32 -4.10 5.06 -4.45
N HIS A 33 -4.97 4.14 -4.87
CA HIS A 33 -4.58 2.77 -5.23
C HIS A 33 -3.62 2.68 -6.42
N ARG A 34 -3.74 3.58 -7.40
CA ARG A 34 -2.80 3.66 -8.53
C ARG A 34 -1.43 4.24 -8.17
N ARG A 35 -1.34 4.99 -7.06
CA ARG A 35 -0.12 5.71 -6.67
C ARG A 35 0.63 5.05 -5.53
N ALA A 36 -0.09 4.37 -4.62
CA ALA A 36 0.49 3.63 -3.51
C ALA A 36 0.63 2.13 -3.79
N GLY A 37 0.02 1.63 -4.87
CA GLY A 37 0.10 0.22 -5.28
C GLY A 37 -0.06 0.05 -6.79
N PHE A 38 -0.52 -1.12 -7.21
CA PHE A 38 -0.76 -1.47 -8.61
C PHE A 38 -2.23 -1.34 -9.02
N GLY A 39 -2.98 -0.46 -8.35
CA GLY A 39 -4.44 -0.36 -8.46
C GLY A 39 -5.17 -1.23 -7.44
N ALA A 40 -6.50 -1.26 -7.56
CA ALA A 40 -7.40 -2.01 -6.68
C ALA A 40 -8.54 -2.63 -7.47
N ASN A 41 -9.04 -3.75 -6.97
CA ASN A 41 -10.27 -4.36 -7.47
C ASN A 41 -11.51 -3.61 -6.94
N TRP A 42 -12.68 -3.94 -7.49
CA TRP A 42 -13.92 -3.24 -7.14
C TRP A 42 -14.30 -3.36 -5.65
N PRO A 43 -14.23 -4.55 -5.01
CA PRO A 43 -14.43 -4.65 -3.56
C PRO A 43 -13.54 -3.74 -2.72
N GLU A 44 -12.25 -3.63 -3.06
CA GLU A 44 -11.31 -2.73 -2.38
C GLU A 44 -11.69 -1.26 -2.54
N ILE A 45 -12.07 -0.85 -3.75
CA ILE A 45 -12.55 0.52 -4.01
C ILE A 45 -13.79 0.82 -3.16
N GLN A 46 -14.76 -0.10 -3.10
CA GLN A 46 -15.98 0.10 -2.32
C GLN A 46 -15.68 0.17 -0.81
N ARG A 47 -14.86 -0.74 -0.30
CA ARG A 47 -14.41 -0.73 1.11
C ARG A 47 -13.76 0.61 1.46
N ASP A 48 -12.87 1.11 0.61
CA ASP A 48 -12.08 2.31 0.89
C ASP A 48 -12.90 3.60 0.68
N LEU A 49 -13.91 3.57 -0.19
CA LEU A 49 -14.89 4.65 -0.29
C LEU A 49 -15.75 4.74 0.99
N GLN A 50 -16.21 3.61 1.53
CA GLN A 50 -17.08 3.56 2.71
C GLN A 50 -16.35 3.87 4.02
N SER A 51 -15.10 3.42 4.15
CA SER A 51 -14.32 3.57 5.40
C SER A 51 -13.61 4.91 5.54
N GLY A 52 -13.64 5.77 4.52
CA GLY A 52 -13.05 7.10 4.55
C GLY A 52 -11.54 7.13 4.27
N SER A 53 -11.01 8.34 4.12
CA SER A 53 -9.65 8.57 3.63
C SER A 53 -8.56 8.06 4.58
N GLU A 54 -8.73 8.26 5.88
CA GLU A 54 -7.72 7.89 6.88
C GLU A 54 -7.50 6.37 6.90
N ALA A 55 -8.57 5.60 7.05
CA ALA A 55 -8.50 4.14 7.07
C ALA A 55 -7.96 3.56 5.75
N ALA A 56 -8.27 4.20 4.61
CA ALA A 56 -7.75 3.81 3.31
C ALA A 56 -6.24 4.07 3.18
N ILE A 57 -5.76 5.24 3.63
CA ILE A 57 -4.34 5.59 3.62
C ILE A 57 -3.55 4.67 4.56
N ASP A 58 -4.06 4.41 5.77
CA ASP A 58 -3.42 3.50 6.72
C ASP A 58 -3.26 2.09 6.16
N ARG A 59 -4.25 1.58 5.42
CA ARG A 59 -4.15 0.28 4.74
C ARG A 59 -3.13 0.32 3.61
N ALA A 60 -3.09 1.39 2.83
CA ALA A 60 -2.16 1.52 1.70
C ALA A 60 -0.70 1.62 2.17
N LEU A 61 -0.45 2.24 3.32
CA LEU A 61 0.88 2.40 3.90
C LEU A 61 1.27 1.25 4.84
N ARG A 62 0.31 0.37 5.19
CA ARG A 62 0.59 -0.78 6.04
C ARG A 62 1.58 -1.70 5.30
N PRO A 63 2.70 -2.07 5.92
CA PRO A 63 3.57 -3.10 5.38
C PRO A 63 2.76 -4.37 5.14
N VAL A 64 2.83 -4.92 3.94
CA VAL A 64 2.28 -6.26 3.69
C VAL A 64 3.15 -7.22 4.48
N ALA A 65 2.62 -7.70 5.61
CA ALA A 65 3.36 -8.50 6.57
C ALA A 65 3.66 -9.93 6.06
N ASP A 66 3.24 -10.27 4.85
CA ASP A 66 2.85 -11.65 4.55
C ASP A 66 3.52 -12.25 3.31
N ARG A 67 4.57 -11.62 2.78
CA ARG A 67 5.50 -12.34 1.91
C ARG A 67 6.93 -12.11 2.34
N THR A 68 7.59 -13.18 2.77
CA THR A 68 9.00 -13.11 3.12
C THR A 68 9.82 -12.94 1.84
N ALA A 69 11.04 -12.39 1.98
CA ALA A 69 11.99 -12.38 0.87
C ALA A 69 12.21 -13.81 0.31
N GLU A 70 12.19 -14.81 1.19
CA GLU A 70 12.35 -16.22 0.84
C GLU A 70 11.22 -16.75 -0.04
N GLU A 71 9.95 -16.44 0.28
CA GLU A 71 8.81 -16.83 -0.56
C GLU A 71 8.83 -16.17 -1.94
N PHE A 72 9.34 -14.94 -2.01
CA PHE A 72 9.53 -14.27 -3.30
C PHE A 72 10.62 -14.97 -4.12
N GLU A 73 11.78 -15.27 -3.53
CA GLU A 73 12.88 -15.96 -4.20
C GLU A 73 12.47 -17.36 -4.68
N GLN A 74 11.74 -18.11 -3.86
CA GLN A 74 11.26 -19.44 -4.24
C GLN A 74 10.31 -19.36 -5.45
N LEU A 75 9.37 -18.40 -5.48
CA LEU A 75 8.50 -18.20 -6.63
C LEU A 75 9.27 -17.75 -7.87
N SER A 76 10.25 -16.85 -7.71
CA SER A 76 11.11 -16.36 -8.78
C SER A 76 11.88 -17.50 -9.45
N ALA A 77 12.49 -18.39 -8.66
CA ALA A 77 13.22 -19.55 -9.16
C ALA A 77 12.33 -20.52 -9.96
N VAL A 78 11.10 -20.78 -9.48
CA VAL A 78 10.13 -21.63 -10.19
C VAL A 78 9.77 -21.03 -11.55
N ILE A 79 9.44 -19.74 -11.60
CA ILE A 79 9.08 -19.07 -12.87
C ILE A 79 10.28 -19.05 -13.83
N GLY A 80 11.48 -18.75 -13.32
CA GLY A 80 12.70 -18.72 -14.13
C GLY A 80 13.05 -20.08 -14.75
N SER A 81 12.98 -21.15 -13.96
CA SER A 81 13.23 -22.52 -14.46
C SER A 81 12.21 -22.95 -15.53
N ALA A 82 10.93 -22.62 -15.33
CA ALA A 82 9.88 -22.93 -16.31
C ALA A 82 10.09 -22.21 -17.64
N ALA A 83 10.54 -20.95 -17.62
CA ALA A 83 10.84 -20.18 -18.82
C ALA A 83 12.01 -20.77 -19.64
N VAL A 84 13.04 -21.30 -18.98
CA VAL A 84 14.18 -21.95 -19.65
C VAL A 84 13.77 -23.29 -20.28
N ALA A 85 12.96 -24.09 -19.58
CA ALA A 85 12.54 -25.41 -20.06
C ALA A 85 11.53 -25.36 -21.23
N ALA A 86 10.87 -24.22 -21.44
CA ALA A 86 9.87 -24.03 -22.50
C ALA A 86 10.47 -23.62 -23.86
N ASN A 87 11.79 -23.47 -23.96
CA ASN A 87 12.53 -23.10 -25.17
C ASN A 87 13.46 -24.22 -25.63
#